data_AF-A0A562SE73-F1
#
_entry.id   AF-A0A562SE73-F1
#
_cell.length_a   1.000
_cell.length_b   1.000
_cell.length_c   1.000
_cell.angle_alpha   90.00
_cell.angle_beta   90.00
_cell.angle_gamma   90.00
#
_symmetry.space_group_name_H-M   'P 1'
#
loop_
_entity.id
_entity.type
_entity.pdbx_description
1 polymer ?
#
loop_
_entity_poly.entity_id
_entity_poly.type
_entity_poly.pdbx_seq_one_letter_code
_entity_poly.pdbx_strand_id
1 'polypeptide(L)'
;MAPKSAVTSLAKTCEAIANGRFDDVDDLYQVITDTESPEDIRALAESFAGMVVQVEAREFHSSQLISDLQATKRKLEAAEQRLRKENVVLRSKLQKYDVAYDKDEAASEVEKVAESEYFKNLQAQARSLRARFKST
;
A
#
# COMPACT_ATOMS: atom_id res chain seq x y z
N MET A 1 25.79 55.56 1.65
CA MET A 1 26.21 54.15 1.48
C MET A 1 25.61 53.74 0.14
N ALA A 2 26.43 53.52 -0.90
CA ALA A 2 25.89 53.24 -2.23
C ALA A 2 25.01 51.97 -2.18
N PRO A 3 23.79 51.99 -2.74
CA PRO A 3 22.96 50.80 -2.74
C PRO A 3 23.73 49.72 -3.50
N LYS A 4 23.99 48.57 -2.85
CA LYS A 4 24.36 47.34 -3.56
C LYS A 4 23.37 47.22 -4.71
N SER A 5 23.85 47.19 -5.96
CA SER A 5 22.94 47.30 -7.11
C SER A 5 21.84 46.24 -6.98
N ALA A 6 20.57 46.64 -7.12
CA ALA A 6 19.43 45.74 -6.97
C ALA A 6 19.59 44.46 -7.81
N VAL A 7 20.26 44.58 -8.97
CA VAL A 7 20.67 43.48 -9.85
C VAL A 7 21.57 42.44 -9.14
N THR A 8 22.53 42.87 -8.32
CA THR A 8 23.40 41.96 -7.57
C THR A 8 22.60 41.20 -6.50
N SER A 9 21.65 41.88 -5.85
CA SER A 9 20.74 41.25 -4.89
C SER A 9 19.89 40.18 -5.57
N LEU A 10 19.26 40.53 -6.70
CA LEU A 10 18.45 39.62 -7.50
C LEU A 10 19.24 38.42 -8.01
N ALA A 11 20.48 38.62 -8.48
CA ALA A 11 21.34 37.53 -8.94
C ALA A 11 21.65 36.54 -7.81
N LYS A 12 22.00 37.04 -6.62
CA LYS A 12 22.26 36.22 -5.44
C LYS A 12 21.01 35.42 -5.03
N THR A 13 19.84 36.05 -5.05
CA THR A 13 18.58 35.37 -4.70
C THR A 13 18.21 34.31 -5.74
N CYS A 14 18.39 34.58 -7.02
CA CYS A 14 18.18 33.60 -8.09
C CYS A 14 19.12 32.39 -7.93
N GLU A 15 20.40 32.62 -7.60
CA GLU A 15 21.36 31.55 -7.31
C GLU A 15 20.96 30.75 -6.07
N ALA A 16 20.47 31.42 -5.01
CA ALA A 16 19.98 30.75 -3.81
C ALA A 16 18.78 29.84 -4.13
N ILE A 17 17.80 30.37 -4.89
CA ILE A 17 16.62 29.64 -5.36
C ILE A 17 17.01 28.40 -6.16
N ALA A 18 17.94 28.55 -7.11
CA ALA A 18 18.41 27.44 -7.94
C ALA A 18 19.12 26.34 -7.13
N ASN A 19 19.69 26.68 -5.98
CA ASN A 19 20.37 25.75 -5.08
C ASN A 19 19.47 25.22 -3.94
N GLY A 20 18.16 25.53 -3.94
CA GLY A 20 17.26 25.07 -2.88
C GLY A 20 17.40 25.82 -1.56
N ARG A 21 17.97 27.04 -1.57
CA ARG A 21 18.16 27.87 -0.37
C ARG A 21 17.21 29.06 -0.43
N PHE A 22 16.21 29.06 0.45
CA PHE A 22 15.13 30.06 0.43
C PHE A 22 15.00 30.86 1.73
N ASP A 23 15.83 30.56 2.72
CA ASP A 23 15.66 31.03 4.11
C ASP A 23 15.76 32.55 4.30
N ASP A 24 16.27 33.28 3.31
CA ASP A 24 16.61 34.70 3.43
C ASP A 24 16.17 35.49 2.18
N VAL A 25 14.86 35.72 2.08
CA VAL A 25 14.20 36.47 0.99
C VAL A 25 13.77 37.89 1.42
N ASP A 26 14.12 38.33 2.62
CA ASP A 26 13.79 39.67 3.12
C ASP A 26 14.38 40.78 2.23
N ASP A 27 15.55 40.52 1.63
CA ASP A 27 16.21 41.41 0.68
C ASP A 27 15.38 41.62 -0.61
N LEU A 28 14.56 40.63 -1.05
CA LEU A 28 13.66 40.78 -2.20
C LEU A 28 12.55 41.78 -1.89
N TYR A 29 11.96 41.71 -0.69
CA TYR A 29 10.87 42.60 -0.29
C TYR A 29 11.31 44.06 -0.22
N GLN A 30 12.56 44.31 0.17
CA GLN A 30 13.14 45.66 0.13
C GLN A 30 13.21 46.19 -1.30
N VAL A 31 13.62 45.36 -2.27
CA VAL A 31 13.68 45.76 -3.69
C VAL A 31 12.27 45.98 -4.27
N ILE A 32 11.28 45.16 -3.89
CA ILE A 32 9.89 45.29 -4.35
C ILE A 32 9.27 46.61 -3.88
N THR A 33 9.53 46.99 -2.63
CA THR A 33 8.91 48.17 -1.99
C THR A 33 9.67 49.48 -2.23
N ASP A 34 10.90 49.41 -2.74
CA ASP A 34 11.71 50.58 -3.09
C ASP A 34 11.18 51.28 -4.35
N THR A 35 10.42 52.37 -4.18
CA THR A 35 9.87 53.15 -5.29
C THR A 35 10.91 53.91 -6.11
N GLU A 36 12.16 54.02 -5.64
CA GLU A 36 13.26 54.59 -6.44
C GLU A 36 13.87 53.57 -7.42
N SER A 37 13.59 52.27 -7.21
CA SER A 37 14.04 51.22 -8.11
C SER A 37 13.23 51.19 -9.42
N PRO A 38 13.88 50.94 -10.57
CA PRO A 38 13.20 50.84 -11.86
C PRO A 38 12.07 49.79 -11.81
N GLU A 39 10.96 50.09 -12.50
CA GLU A 39 9.77 49.21 -12.51
C GLU A 39 10.10 47.77 -12.94
N ASP A 40 10.91 47.59 -13.99
CA ASP A 40 11.34 46.27 -14.46
C ASP A 40 12.11 45.47 -13.40
N ILE A 41 12.89 46.16 -12.55
CA ILE A 41 13.65 45.54 -11.47
C ILE A 41 12.72 45.09 -10.34
N ARG A 42 11.70 45.91 -10.03
CA ARG A 42 10.67 45.54 -9.03
C ARG A 42 9.83 44.36 -9.52
N ALA A 43 9.42 44.36 -10.79
CA ALA A 43 8.67 43.26 -11.39
C ALA A 43 9.48 41.95 -11.41
N LEU A 44 10.80 42.02 -11.64
CA LEU A 44 11.68 40.86 -11.55
C LEU A 44 11.80 40.34 -10.10
N ALA A 45 11.89 41.25 -9.12
CA ALA A 45 11.90 40.89 -7.71
C ALA A 45 10.58 40.21 -7.28
N GLU A 46 9.43 40.73 -7.71
CA GLU A 46 8.13 40.10 -7.47
C GLU A 46 8.04 38.69 -8.08
N SER A 47 8.56 38.53 -9.30
CA SER A 47 8.60 37.23 -9.98
C SER A 47 9.45 36.21 -9.19
N PHE A 48 10.60 36.62 -8.65
CA PHE A 48 11.44 35.76 -7.82
C PHE A 48 10.79 35.41 -6.48
N ALA A 49 10.09 36.36 -5.85
CA ALA A 49 9.31 36.08 -4.65
C ALA A 49 8.22 35.03 -4.92
N GLY A 50 7.53 35.14 -6.07
CA GLY A 50 6.56 34.14 -6.52
C GLY A 50 7.18 32.75 -6.75
N MET A 51 8.39 32.69 -7.32
CA MET A 51 9.12 31.43 -7.51
C MET A 51 9.47 30.76 -6.18
N VAL A 52 9.91 31.52 -5.18
CA VAL A 52 10.23 30.99 -3.84
C VAL A 52 9.02 30.28 -3.24
N VAL A 53 7.87 30.96 -3.21
CA VAL A 53 6.61 30.40 -2.69
C VAL A 53 6.22 29.12 -3.42
N GLN A 54 6.37 29.07 -4.74
CA GLN A 54 6.05 27.87 -5.53
C GLN A 54 6.98 26.71 -5.20
N VAL A 55 8.27 26.96 -4.99
CA VAL A 55 9.23 25.92 -4.64
C VAL A 55 8.96 25.41 -3.22
N GLU A 56 8.74 26.29 -2.25
CA GLU A 56 8.36 25.89 -0.88
C GLU A 56 7.09 25.04 -0.85
N ALA A 57 6.07 25.44 -1.61
CA ALA A 57 4.83 24.65 -1.72
C ALA A 57 5.08 23.25 -2.30
N ARG A 58 5.97 23.15 -3.30
CA ARG A 58 6.36 21.88 -3.90
C ARG A 58 7.16 21.00 -2.94
N GLU A 59 8.08 21.58 -2.17
CA GLU A 59 8.89 20.86 -1.17
C GLU A 59 8.02 20.37 -0.01
N PHE A 60 7.11 21.21 0.47
CA PHE A 60 6.12 20.83 1.46
C PHE A 60 5.26 19.66 0.97
N HIS A 61 4.73 19.77 -0.25
CA HIS A 61 3.94 18.69 -0.85
C HIS A 61 4.74 17.40 -1.03
N SER A 62 6.00 17.49 -1.46
CA SER A 62 6.87 16.34 -1.64
C SER A 62 7.17 15.65 -0.29
N SER A 63 7.41 16.44 0.76
CA SER A 63 7.61 15.94 2.12
C SER A 63 6.36 15.22 2.65
N GLN A 64 5.18 15.78 2.38
CA GLN A 64 3.90 15.15 2.72
C GLN A 64 3.72 13.81 1.98
N LEU A 65 3.99 13.77 0.67
CA LEU A 65 3.92 12.53 -0.12
C LEU A 65 4.88 11.46 0.38
N ILE A 66 6.11 11.83 0.76
CA ILE A 66 7.08 10.89 1.34
C ILE A 66 6.53 10.32 2.65
N SER A 67 5.96 11.15 3.52
CA SER A 67 5.34 10.71 4.77
C SER A 67 4.20 9.71 4.52
N ASP A 68 3.32 10.02 3.57
CA ASP A 68 2.18 9.17 3.21
C ASP A 68 2.63 7.84 2.61
N LEU A 69 3.65 7.85 1.76
CA LEU A 69 4.26 6.65 1.19
C LEU A 69 4.89 5.77 2.27
N GLN A 70 5.61 6.35 3.23
CA GLN A 70 6.19 5.62 4.35
C GLN A 70 5.11 5.00 5.24
N ALA A 71 4.04 5.75 5.54
CA ALA A 71 2.91 5.23 6.31
C ALA A 71 2.22 4.07 5.59
N THR A 72 2.03 4.19 4.27
CA THR A 72 1.43 3.14 3.43
C THR A 72 2.31 1.90 3.37
N LYS A 73 3.62 2.06 3.21
CA LYS A 73 4.59 0.96 3.25
C LYS A 73 4.51 0.19 4.57
N ARG A 74 4.48 0.89 5.71
CA ARG A 74 4.34 0.25 7.03
C ARG A 74 3.04 -0.55 7.16
N LYS A 75 1.92 -0.02 6.65
CA LYS A 75 0.63 -0.74 6.64
C LYS A 75 0.71 -2.01 5.79
N LEU A 76 1.35 -1.92 4.61
CA LEU A 76 1.52 -3.05 3.71
C LEU A 76 2.39 -4.15 4.34
N GLU A 77 3.53 -3.78 4.93
CA GLU A 77 4.42 -4.72 5.63
C GLU A 77 3.70 -5.43 6.78
N ALA A 78 2.89 -4.71 7.57
CA ALA A 78 2.09 -5.30 8.63
C ALA A 78 1.03 -6.28 8.09
N ALA A 79 0.35 -5.93 7.00
CA ALA A 79 -0.62 -6.80 6.34
C ALA A 79 0.03 -8.06 5.76
N GLU A 80 1.19 -7.92 5.12
CA GLU A 80 1.96 -9.04 4.58
C GLU A 80 2.40 -10.00 5.69
N GLN A 81 2.93 -9.49 6.79
CA GLN A 81 3.31 -10.30 7.94
C GLN A 81 2.11 -11.06 8.52
N ARG A 82 0.95 -10.41 8.62
CA ARG A 82 -0.28 -11.04 9.08
C ARG A 82 -0.72 -12.16 8.13
N LEU A 83 -0.75 -11.91 6.82
CA LEU A 83 -1.10 -12.91 5.82
C LEU A 83 -0.14 -14.11 5.83
N ARG A 84 1.16 -13.87 5.99
CA ARG A 84 2.16 -14.95 6.13
C ARG A 84 1.88 -15.82 7.35
N LYS A 85 1.58 -15.21 8.51
CA LYS A 85 1.20 -15.95 9.73
C LYS A 85 -0.07 -16.77 9.52
N GLU A 86 -1.11 -16.17 8.95
CA GLU A 86 -2.37 -16.85 8.65
C GLU A 86 -2.16 -18.02 7.68
N ASN A 87 -1.34 -17.84 6.64
CA ASN A 87 -1.00 -18.91 5.70
C ASN A 87 -0.32 -20.11 6.38
N VAL A 88 0.65 -19.86 7.26
CA VAL A 88 1.34 -20.94 8.00
C VAL A 88 0.34 -21.70 8.87
N VAL A 89 -0.52 -20.99 9.59
CA VAL A 89 -1.56 -21.61 10.43
C VAL A 89 -2.53 -22.43 9.59
N LEU A 90 -3.01 -21.90 8.47
CA LEU A 90 -3.95 -22.58 7.58
C LEU A 90 -3.32 -23.83 6.94
N ARG A 91 -2.08 -23.73 6.46
CA ARG A 91 -1.34 -24.89 5.93
C ARG A 91 -1.15 -25.98 6.98
N SER A 92 -0.81 -25.61 8.21
CA SER A 92 -0.70 -26.58 9.31
C SER A 92 -2.03 -27.26 9.62
N LYS A 93 -3.14 -26.50 9.61
CA LYS A 93 -4.48 -27.08 9.80
C LYS A 93 -4.87 -28.02 8.65
N LEU A 94 -4.64 -27.61 7.41
CA LEU A 94 -4.87 -28.44 6.22
C LEU A 94 -4.09 -29.75 6.30
N GLN A 95 -2.79 -29.69 6.61
CA GLN A 95 -1.97 -30.89 6.77
C GLN A 95 -2.53 -31.83 7.85
N LYS A 96 -3.02 -31.30 8.98
CA LYS A 96 -3.66 -32.12 10.01
C LYS A 96 -4.94 -32.78 9.53
N TYR A 97 -5.77 -32.08 8.74
CA TYR A 97 -6.98 -32.66 8.17
C TYR A 97 -6.68 -33.67 7.07
N ASP A 98 -5.66 -33.44 6.24
CA ASP A 98 -5.19 -34.42 5.25
C ASP A 98 -4.66 -35.70 5.92
N VAL A 99 -3.94 -35.57 7.04
CA VAL A 99 -3.48 -36.73 7.83
C VAL A 99 -4.63 -37.41 8.58
N ALA A 100 -5.63 -36.65 9.04
CA ALA A 100 -6.80 -37.22 9.71
C ALA A 100 -7.83 -37.83 8.75
N TYR A 101 -7.82 -37.41 7.48
CA TYR A 101 -8.61 -38.01 6.40
C TYR A 101 -7.72 -38.99 5.63
N ASP A 102 -7.32 -40.06 6.28
CA ASP A 102 -6.67 -41.17 5.60
C ASP A 102 -7.73 -41.89 4.74
N LYS A 103 -7.61 -41.73 3.42
CA LYS A 103 -8.52 -42.36 2.45
C LYS A 103 -8.44 -43.88 2.50
N ASP A 104 -7.27 -44.42 2.84
CA ASP A 104 -7.04 -45.86 2.88
C ASP A 104 -7.66 -46.45 4.15
N GLU A 105 -7.55 -45.77 5.29
CA GLU A 105 -8.27 -46.13 6.52
C GLU A 105 -9.79 -46.03 6.32
N ALA A 106 -10.26 -44.91 5.75
CA ALA A 106 -11.68 -44.72 5.47
C ALA A 106 -12.24 -45.77 4.49
N ALA A 107 -11.47 -46.14 3.46
CA ALA A 107 -11.86 -47.20 2.52
C ALA A 107 -11.90 -48.57 3.20
N SER A 108 -10.90 -48.90 4.04
CA SER A 108 -10.86 -50.13 4.82
C SER A 108 -12.04 -50.23 5.80
N GLU A 109 -12.39 -49.16 6.49
CA GLU A 109 -13.55 -49.14 7.39
C GLU A 109 -14.87 -49.32 6.63
N VAL A 110 -15.01 -48.68 5.46
CA VAL A 110 -16.19 -48.88 4.58
C VAL A 110 -16.27 -50.34 4.09
N GLU A 111 -15.14 -50.95 3.73
CA GLU A 111 -15.06 -52.35 3.32
C GLU A 111 -15.48 -53.28 4.46
N LYS A 112 -14.96 -53.08 5.68
CA LYS A 112 -15.37 -53.85 6.87
C LYS A 112 -16.87 -53.77 7.13
N VAL A 113 -17.45 -52.59 7.01
CA VAL A 113 -18.91 -52.40 7.17
C VAL A 113 -19.67 -53.08 6.03
N ALA A 114 -19.20 -52.98 4.78
CA ALA A 114 -19.82 -53.60 3.62
C ALA A 114 -19.77 -55.14 3.69
N GLU A 115 -18.69 -55.70 4.23
CA GLU A 115 -18.52 -57.13 4.45
C GLU A 115 -19.24 -57.66 5.69
N SER A 116 -19.77 -56.77 6.53
CA SER A 116 -20.52 -57.18 7.72
C SER A 116 -21.75 -58.01 7.37
N GLU A 117 -22.01 -59.04 8.16
CA GLU A 117 -23.19 -59.89 8.01
C GLU A 117 -24.49 -59.09 8.07
N TYR A 118 -24.53 -58.04 8.90
CA TYR A 118 -25.66 -57.12 8.96
C TYR A 118 -25.93 -56.46 7.60
N PHE A 119 -24.90 -55.90 6.96
CA PHE A 119 -25.06 -55.18 5.69
C PHE A 119 -25.38 -56.13 4.52
N LYS A 120 -24.73 -57.31 4.47
CA LYS A 120 -25.05 -58.37 3.51
C LYS A 120 -26.51 -58.81 3.61
N ASN A 121 -27.01 -59.01 4.83
CA ASN A 121 -28.40 -59.38 5.09
C ASN A 121 -29.38 -58.27 4.71
N LEU A 122 -29.06 -57.02 5.02
CA LEU A 122 -29.86 -55.85 4.62
C LEU A 122 -29.94 -55.73 3.09
N GLN A 123 -28.83 -55.95 2.38
CA GLN A 123 -28.79 -55.94 0.92
C GLN A 123 -29.63 -57.08 0.32
N ALA A 124 -29.58 -58.27 0.90
CA ALA A 124 -30.39 -59.41 0.48
C ALA A 124 -31.90 -59.14 0.68
N GLN A 125 -32.29 -58.54 1.81
CA GLN A 125 -33.67 -58.13 2.07
C GLN A 125 -34.15 -57.05 1.09
N ALA A 126 -33.32 -56.03 0.82
CA ALA A 126 -33.65 -54.99 -0.16
C ALA A 126 -33.80 -55.57 -1.59
N ARG A 127 -32.95 -56.52 -1.98
CA ARG A 127 -33.06 -57.23 -3.28
C ARG A 127 -34.34 -58.05 -3.36
N SER A 128 -34.71 -58.78 -2.30
CA SER A 128 -35.92 -59.60 -2.28
C SER A 128 -37.19 -58.75 -2.34
N LEU A 129 -37.23 -57.61 -1.64
CA LEU A 129 -38.33 -56.64 -1.74
C LEU A 129 -38.45 -56.09 -3.16
N ARG A 130 -37.33 -55.64 -3.77
CA ARG A 130 -37.32 -55.16 -5.16
C ARG A 130 -37.80 -56.21 -6.16
N ALA A 131 -37.39 -57.47 -5.97
CA ALA A 131 -37.84 -58.57 -6.82
C ALA A 131 -39.36 -58.79 -6.69
N ARG A 132 -39.91 -58.71 -5.47
CA ARG A 132 -41.35 -58.83 -5.20
C ARG A 132 -42.17 -57.70 -5.81
N PHE A 133 -41.66 -56.46 -5.82
CA PHE A 133 -42.34 -55.31 -6.42
C PHE A 133 -42.14 -55.18 -7.94
N LYS A 134 -41.16 -55.90 -8.52
CA LYS A 134 -40.93 -55.95 -9.98
C LYS A 134 -41.74 -57.06 -10.67
N SER A 135 -42.29 -58.01 -9.92
CA SER A 135 -43.15 -59.10 -10.41
C SER A 135 -44.65 -58.79 -10.37
N THR A 136 -45.03 -57.57 -10.02
CA THR A 136 -46.38 -56.96 -10.16
C THR A 136 -46.34 -55.91 -11.26
#